data_AF-A0A940CRE7-F1
#
_entry.id   AF-A0A940CRE7-F1
#
_cell.length_a   1.000
_cell.length_b   1.000
_cell.length_c   1.000
_cell.angle_alpha   90.00
_cell.angle_beta   90.00
_cell.angle_gamma   90.00
#
_symmetry.space_group_name_H-M   'P 1'
#
loop_
_entity.id
_entity.type
_entity.pdbx_description
1 polymer ?
#
loop_
_entity_poly.entity_id
_entity_poly.type
_entity_poly.pdbx_seq_one_letter_code
_entity_poly.pdbx_strand_id
1 'polypeptide(L)' 'MLNIRRLTLALIAHDAKKKELVSFVNSNREVLSPCSLVATGNKYM' A
#
# COMPACT_ATOMS: atom_id res chain seq x y z
N MET A 1 -21.45 -16.79 -7.41
CA MET A 1 -20.29 -15.86 -7.35
C MET A 1 -19.79 -15.82 -5.93
N LEU A 2 -18.56 -16.28 -5.66
CA LEU A 2 -17.95 -16.14 -4.33
C LEU A 2 -17.71 -14.65 -4.08
N ASN A 3 -18.23 -14.13 -2.98
CA ASN A 3 -18.02 -12.75 -2.55
C ASN A 3 -16.58 -12.61 -2.00
N ILE A 4 -15.60 -12.51 -2.90
CA ILE A 4 -14.20 -12.28 -2.52
C ILE A 4 -14.12 -10.84 -2.03
N ARG A 5 -14.22 -10.65 -0.70
CA ARG A 5 -14.10 -9.32 -0.10
C ARG A 5 -12.69 -8.80 -0.37
N ARG A 6 -12.60 -7.67 -1.06
CA ARG A 6 -11.34 -6.96 -1.32
C ARG A 6 -10.73 -6.55 0.02
N LEU A 7 -9.55 -7.06 0.34
CA LEU A 7 -8.83 -6.66 1.55
C LEU A 7 -8.45 -5.18 1.44
N THR A 8 -8.65 -4.42 2.52
CA THR A 8 -8.20 -3.04 2.64
C THR A 8 -6.97 -3.00 3.53
N LEU A 9 -5.86 -2.49 3.00
CA LEU A 9 -4.57 -2.46 3.70
C LEU A 9 -4.15 -1.01 3.91
N ALA A 10 -3.83 -0.67 5.16
CA ALA A 10 -3.26 0.62 5.51
C ALA A 10 -1.73 0.58 5.39
N LEU A 11 -1.16 1.51 4.63
CA LEU A 11 0.27 1.67 4.43
C LEU A 11 0.76 2.89 5.22
N ILE A 12 1.61 2.64 6.21
CA ILE A 12 2.15 3.66 7.11
C ILE A 12 3.67 3.50 7.16
N ALA A 13 4.39 4.60 7.03
CA ALA A 13 5.81 4.66 7.26
C ALA A 13 6.17 6.02 7.86
N HIS A 14 7.12 6.02 8.80
CA HIS A 14 7.82 7.24 9.18
C HIS A 14 8.51 7.86 7.96
N ASP A 15 8.77 9.17 7.98
CA ASP A 15 9.30 9.92 6.82
C ASP A 15 10.56 9.29 6.21
N ALA A 16 11.53 8.89 7.05
CA ALA A 16 12.76 8.24 6.63
C ALA A 16 12.52 6.88 5.92
N LYS A 17 11.36 6.25 6.13
CA LYS A 17 11.00 4.92 5.63
C LYS A 17 10.03 4.95 4.44
N LYS A 18 9.55 6.13 4.03
CA LYS A 18 8.63 6.25 2.88
C LYS A 18 9.24 5.74 1.58
N LYS A 19 10.54 5.96 1.36
CA LYS A 19 11.25 5.41 0.17
C LYS A 19 11.27 3.88 0.18
N GLU A 20 11.54 3.27 1.33
CA GLU A 20 11.55 1.82 1.49
C GLU A 20 10.14 1.24 1.32
N LEU A 21 9.10 1.90 1.87
CA LEU A 21 7.71 1.51 1.69
C LEU A 21 7.30 1.53 0.20
N VAL A 22 7.69 2.55 -0.55
CA VAL A 22 7.45 2.62 -2.01
C VAL A 22 8.15 1.47 -2.72
N SER A 23 9.42 1.19 -2.39
CA SER A 23 10.14 0.05 -2.95
C SER A 23 9.45 -1.28 -2.66
N PHE A 24 8.99 -1.49 -1.42
CA PHE A 24 8.26 -2.68 -1.02
C PHE A 24 6.96 -2.86 -1.82
N VAL A 25 6.17 -1.80 -1.99
CA VAL A 25 4.93 -1.86 -2.77
C VAL A 25 5.21 -2.18 -4.23
N ASN A 26 6.25 -1.59 -4.81
CA ASN A 26 6.65 -1.86 -6.19
C ASN A 26 7.09 -3.31 -6.39
N SER A 27 7.91 -3.84 -5.47
CA SER A 27 8.36 -5.24 -5.52
C SER A 27 7.24 -6.26 -5.32
N ASN A 28 6.12 -5.87 -4.69
CA ASN A 28 5.00 -6.75 -4.39
C ASN A 28 3.72 -6.36 -5.14
N ARG A 29 3.86 -5.64 -6.26
CA ARG A 29 2.72 -5.06 -6.99
C ARG A 29 1.67 -6.10 -7.37
N GLU A 30 2.08 -7.28 -7.81
CA GLU A 30 1.16 -8.35 -8.22
C GLU A 30 0.26 -8.81 -7.08
N VAL A 31 0.83 -8.95 -5.87
CA VAL A 31 0.10 -9.37 -4.66
C VAL A 31 -0.77 -8.26 -4.10
N LEU A 32 -0.31 -7.01 -4.18
CA LEU A 32 -0.99 -5.86 -3.59
C LEU A 32 -2.03 -5.20 -4.50
N SER A 33 -1.91 -5.36 -5.82
CA SER A 33 -2.85 -4.78 -6.81
C SER A 33 -4.32 -5.20 -6.64
N PRO A 34 -4.65 -6.42 -6.17
CA PRO A 34 -6.02 -6.81 -5.91
C PRO A 34 -6.58 -6.17 -4.64
N CYS A 35 -5.77 -5.62 -3.73
CA CYS A 35 -6.22 -4.98 -2.50
C CYS A 35 -6.68 -3.54 -2.74
N SER A 36 -7.45 -2.99 -1.80
CA SER A 36 -7.63 -1.55 -1.66
C SER A 36 -6.53 -1.03 -0.74
N LEU A 37 -5.68 -0.12 -1.24
CA LEU A 37 -4.57 0.44 -0.46
C LEU A 37 -4.96 1.83 0.02
N VAL A 38 -4.86 2.06 1.32
CA VAL A 38 -5.04 3.38 1.95
C VAL A 38 -3.72 3.79 2.59
N ALA A 39 -3.31 5.05 2.43
CA ALA A 39 -2.04 5.53 2.95
C ALA A 39 -2.24 6.88 3.64
N THR A 40 -1.40 7.17 4.62
CA THR A 40 -1.33 8.52 5.19
C THR A 40 -0.74 9.47 4.16
N GLY A 41 -1.35 10.65 3.97
CA GLY A 41 -0.84 11.68 3.08
C GLY A 41 0.58 12.12 3.47
N ASN A 42 1.42 12.38 2.48
CA ASN A 42 2.71 13.01 2.69
C ASN A 42 2.56 14.52 2.48
N LYS A 43 2.99 15.36 3.43
CA LYS A 43 2.91 16.83 3.34
C LYS A 43 3.83 17.46 2.26
N TYR A 44 4.54 16.64 1.48
CA TYR A 44 5.60 17.06 0.55
C TYR A 44 5.49 16.38 -0.83
N MET A 45 4.29 15.94 -1.23
CA MET A 45 4.01 15.58 -2.62
C MET A 45 3.38 16.75 -3.35
#